data_AF-A0A5B0G558-F1
#
_entry.id   AF-A0A5B0G558-F1
#
_cell.length_a   1.000
_cell.length_b   1.000
_cell.length_c   1.000
_cell.angle_alpha   90.00
_cell.angle_beta   90.00
_cell.angle_gamma   90.00
#
_symmetry.space_group_name_H-M   'P 1'
#
loop_
_entity.id
_entity.type
_entity.pdbx_description
1 polymer ?
#
loop_
_entity_poly.entity_id
_entity_poly.type
_entity_poly.pdbx_seq_one_letter_code
_entity_poly.pdbx_strand_id
1 'polypeptide(L)'
;MDAVRSEIGPYADTQTPLAEREQAYKDLVGFVPPRIAARLAVTGALDPELLGLQEELRHRALYPACFDTKTSQLMVFGMLLSRLLDAAMLHARAARRAGATWEEMQAVVSLAYLYGGIPCANRGAEIIAQLAESERNDRTER
;
A
#
# COMPACT_ATOMS: atom_id res chain seq x y z
N MET A 1 -17.25 -6.28 -7.40
CA MET A 1 -17.59 -4.84 -7.55
C MET A 1 -18.93 -4.64 -8.23
N ASP A 2 -19.53 -5.68 -8.81
CA ASP A 2 -20.83 -5.58 -9.51
C ASP A 2 -21.97 -5.07 -8.62
N ALA A 3 -22.04 -5.51 -7.36
CA ALA A 3 -23.01 -5.01 -6.39
C ALA A 3 -22.85 -3.50 -6.11
N VAL A 4 -21.62 -2.97 -6.06
CA VAL A 4 -21.40 -1.51 -5.91
C VAL A 4 -21.92 -0.79 -7.15
N ARG A 5 -21.60 -1.30 -8.35
CA ARG A 5 -22.06 -0.69 -9.60
C ARG A 5 -23.58 -0.73 -9.78
N SER A 6 -24.25 -1.79 -9.34
CA SER A 6 -25.71 -1.92 -9.44
C SER A 6 -26.45 -1.08 -8.41
N GLU A 7 -25.99 -1.07 -7.15
CA GLU A 7 -26.72 -0.43 -6.04
C GLU A 7 -26.33 1.03 -5.80
N ILE A 8 -25.08 1.40 -6.05
CA ILE A 8 -24.54 2.74 -5.76
C ILE A 8 -24.40 3.56 -7.04
N GLY A 9 -23.90 2.94 -8.10
CA GLY A 9 -23.70 3.56 -9.40
C GLY A 9 -22.31 3.31 -9.96
N PRO A 10 -22.09 3.66 -11.25
CA PRO A 10 -20.78 3.54 -11.86
C PRO A 10 -19.81 4.59 -11.29
N TYR A 11 -18.51 4.34 -11.49
CA TYR A 11 -17.47 5.35 -11.29
C TYR A 11 -17.78 6.63 -12.09
N ALA A 12 -17.77 7.78 -11.41
CA ALA A 12 -18.30 9.03 -11.93
C ALA A 12 -17.24 10.14 -12.13
N ASP A 13 -15.97 9.89 -11.77
CA ASP A 13 -14.89 10.85 -12.04
C ASP A 13 -14.60 10.92 -13.55
N THR A 14 -14.75 12.13 -14.09
CA THR A 14 -14.59 12.44 -15.51
C THR A 14 -13.19 12.95 -15.85
N GLN A 15 -12.38 13.30 -14.85
CA GLN A 15 -11.03 13.83 -15.03
C GLN A 15 -9.99 12.73 -15.12
N THR A 16 -10.09 11.70 -14.28
CA THR A 16 -9.13 10.60 -14.25
C THR A 16 -9.84 9.25 -14.39
N PRO A 17 -9.58 8.49 -15.47
CA PRO A 17 -10.15 7.16 -15.65
C PRO A 17 -9.80 6.22 -14.50
N LEU A 18 -10.75 5.35 -14.11
CA LEU A 18 -10.53 4.35 -13.06
C LEU A 18 -9.28 3.47 -13.34
N ALA A 19 -9.07 3.08 -14.59
CA ALA A 19 -7.91 2.28 -14.98
C ALA A 19 -6.57 2.97 -14.69
N GLU A 20 -6.50 4.29 -14.85
CA GLU A 20 -5.32 5.09 -14.53
C GLU A 20 -5.08 5.14 -13.02
N ARG A 21 -6.15 5.36 -12.23
CA ARG A 21 -6.07 5.30 -10.75
C ARG A 21 -5.54 3.95 -10.28
N GLU A 22 -6.07 2.86 -10.84
CA GLU A 22 -5.64 1.50 -10.50
C GLU A 22 -4.18 1.23 -10.89
N GLN A 23 -3.72 1.78 -12.01
CA GLN A 23 -2.37 1.54 -12.50
C GLN A 23 -1.32 2.03 -11.50
N ALA A 24 -1.53 3.19 -10.88
CA ALA A 24 -0.61 3.70 -9.85
C ALA A 24 -0.41 2.74 -8.67
N TYR A 25 -1.44 1.96 -8.30
CA TYR A 25 -1.33 0.93 -7.27
C TYR A 25 -0.67 -0.34 -7.79
N LYS A 26 -0.99 -0.76 -9.01
CA LYS A 26 -0.35 -1.90 -9.68
C LYS A 26 1.15 -1.67 -9.82
N ASP A 27 1.58 -0.45 -10.16
CA ASP A 27 2.98 -0.10 -10.27
C ASP A 27 3.66 -0.18 -8.89
N LEU A 28 3.04 0.39 -7.86
CA LEU A 28 3.60 0.44 -6.51
C LEU A 28 3.65 -0.93 -5.82
N VAL A 29 2.52 -1.64 -5.72
CA VAL A 29 2.41 -2.90 -4.94
C VAL A 29 2.18 -4.14 -5.79
N GLY A 30 1.99 -4.02 -7.11
CA GLY A 30 1.79 -5.15 -8.04
C GLY A 30 0.34 -5.53 -8.31
N PHE A 31 -0.62 -4.96 -7.57
CA PHE A 31 -2.05 -5.19 -7.73
C PHE A 31 -2.84 -4.01 -7.14
N VAL A 32 -4.18 -4.00 -7.26
CA VAL A 32 -5.03 -3.02 -6.57
C VAL A 32 -5.50 -3.62 -5.25
N PRO A 33 -5.09 -3.10 -4.08
CA PRO A 33 -5.51 -3.67 -2.80
C PRO A 33 -7.03 -3.62 -2.63
N PRO A 34 -7.68 -4.63 -2.01
CA PRO A 34 -9.14 -4.67 -1.90
C PRO A 34 -9.76 -3.43 -1.22
N ARG A 35 -9.11 -2.90 -0.17
CA ARG A 35 -9.55 -1.66 0.51
C ARG A 35 -9.46 -0.43 -0.42
N ILE A 36 -8.44 -0.39 -1.29
CA ILE A 36 -8.29 0.68 -2.29
C ILE A 36 -9.35 0.51 -3.38
N ALA A 37 -9.53 -0.70 -3.91
CA ALA A 37 -10.56 -0.98 -4.91
C ALA A 37 -11.96 -0.60 -4.42
N ALA A 38 -12.28 -0.90 -3.15
CA ALA A 38 -13.53 -0.49 -2.54
C ALA A 38 -13.68 1.04 -2.45
N ARG A 39 -12.62 1.76 -2.05
CA ARG A 39 -12.63 3.24 -2.03
C ARG A 39 -12.81 3.83 -3.43
N LEU A 40 -12.08 3.32 -4.43
CA LEU A 40 -12.22 3.76 -5.82
C LEU A 40 -13.65 3.52 -6.34
N ALA A 41 -14.23 2.35 -6.03
CA ALA A 41 -15.57 2.01 -6.48
C ALA A 41 -16.67 2.83 -5.77
N VAL A 42 -16.62 2.93 -4.44
CA VAL A 42 -17.67 3.59 -3.65
C VAL A 42 -17.51 5.10 -3.67
N THR A 43 -16.35 5.62 -3.27
CA THR A 43 -16.10 7.07 -3.26
C THR A 43 -16.05 7.62 -4.67
N GLY A 44 -15.47 6.89 -5.64
CA GLY A 44 -15.47 7.35 -7.04
C GLY A 44 -16.84 7.40 -7.69
N ALA A 45 -17.83 6.66 -7.18
CA ALA A 45 -19.22 6.76 -7.63
C ALA A 45 -19.99 7.88 -6.91
N LEU A 46 -19.81 8.02 -5.59
CA LEU A 46 -20.60 8.93 -4.75
C LEU A 46 -20.02 10.35 -4.63
N ASP A 47 -18.70 10.48 -4.63
CA ASP A 47 -17.97 11.73 -4.42
C ASP A 47 -16.63 11.72 -5.18
N PRO A 48 -16.69 11.81 -6.53
CA PRO A 48 -15.49 11.73 -7.37
C PRO A 48 -14.51 12.89 -7.14
N GLU A 49 -15.01 14.07 -6.72
CA GLU A 49 -14.17 15.22 -6.40
C GLU A 49 -13.32 14.95 -5.16
N LEU A 50 -13.92 14.46 -4.07
CA LEU A 50 -13.18 14.07 -2.87
C LEU A 50 -12.17 12.95 -3.17
N LEU A 51 -12.53 11.96 -4.00
CA LEU A 51 -11.57 10.94 -4.42
C LEU A 51 -10.38 11.54 -5.16
N GLY A 52 -10.63 12.52 -6.05
CA GLY A 52 -9.61 13.33 -6.70
C GLY A 52 -8.62 13.91 -5.71
N LEU A 53 -9.11 14.71 -4.77
CA LEU A 53 -8.31 15.37 -3.75
C LEU A 53 -7.52 14.39 -2.87
N GLN A 54 -8.14 13.27 -2.47
CA GLN A 54 -7.47 12.25 -1.65
C GLN A 54 -6.27 11.63 -2.36
N GLU A 55 -6.39 11.32 -3.65
CA GLU A 55 -5.30 10.70 -4.39
C GLU A 55 -4.19 11.68 -4.76
N GLU A 56 -4.54 12.93 -5.07
CA GLU A 56 -3.54 13.98 -5.30
C GLU A 56 -2.71 14.20 -4.03
N LEU A 57 -3.38 14.36 -2.88
CA LEU A 57 -2.71 14.50 -1.59
C LEU A 57 -1.87 13.26 -1.27
N ARG A 58 -2.42 12.06 -1.47
CA ARG A 58 -1.69 10.79 -1.26
C ARG A 58 -0.43 10.76 -2.12
N HIS A 59 -0.53 11.04 -3.41
CA HIS A 59 0.61 11.01 -4.33
C HIS A 59 1.68 12.01 -3.90
N ARG A 60 1.30 13.26 -3.64
CA ARG A 60 2.23 14.31 -3.19
C ARG A 60 2.94 13.96 -1.88
N ALA A 61 2.20 13.43 -0.90
CA ALA A 61 2.76 13.07 0.40
C ALA A 61 3.66 11.82 0.34
N LEU A 62 3.34 10.87 -0.53
CA LEU A 62 4.07 9.59 -0.66
C LEU A 62 5.39 9.73 -1.43
N TYR A 63 5.51 10.74 -2.30
CA TYR A 63 6.70 11.03 -3.11
C TYR A 63 7.28 12.42 -2.81
N PRO A 64 7.77 12.67 -1.58
CA PRO A 64 8.43 13.92 -1.26
C PRO A 64 9.76 14.03 -2.03
N ALA A 65 10.12 15.24 -2.47
CA ALA A 65 11.31 15.45 -3.32
C ALA A 65 12.64 15.05 -2.67
N CYS A 66 12.70 14.91 -1.35
CA CYS A 66 13.91 14.56 -0.60
C CYS A 66 14.12 13.06 -0.39
N PHE A 67 13.15 12.21 -0.72
CA PHE A 67 13.26 10.75 -0.53
C PHE A 67 12.98 10.01 -1.84
N ASP A 68 13.70 8.91 -2.05
CA ASP A 68 13.33 7.94 -3.07
C ASP A 68 12.11 7.12 -2.61
N THR A 69 11.51 6.35 -3.53
CA THR A 69 10.36 5.51 -3.21
C THR A 69 10.70 4.48 -2.13
N LYS A 70 11.89 3.89 -2.15
CA LYS A 70 12.31 2.88 -1.17
C LYS A 70 12.29 3.45 0.24
N THR A 71 12.92 4.61 0.46
CA THR A 71 12.98 5.32 1.73
C THR A 71 11.58 5.67 2.23
N SER A 72 10.73 6.27 1.39
CA SER A 72 9.35 6.59 1.77
C SER A 72 8.57 5.35 2.20
N GLN A 73 8.64 4.25 1.45
CA GLN A 73 7.89 3.04 1.77
C GLN A 73 8.40 2.35 3.05
N LEU A 74 9.72 2.33 3.29
CA LEU A 74 10.30 1.81 4.54
C LEU A 74 9.84 2.63 5.75
N MET A 75 9.81 3.96 5.63
CA MET A 75 9.29 4.84 6.68
C MET A 75 7.81 4.55 6.98
N VAL A 76 6.97 4.49 5.95
CA VAL A 76 5.54 4.21 6.13
C VAL A 76 5.31 2.79 6.68
N PHE A 77 6.09 1.80 6.25
CA PHE A 77 6.06 0.46 6.83
C PHE A 77 6.31 0.51 8.34
N GLY A 78 7.36 1.18 8.80
CA GLY A 78 7.64 1.35 10.23
C GLY A 78 6.54 2.09 10.99
N MET A 79 6.02 3.19 10.43
CA MET A 79 4.94 3.98 11.04
C MET A 79 3.66 3.16 11.22
N LEU A 80 3.30 2.34 10.24
CA LEU A 80 2.11 1.49 10.33
C LEU A 80 2.33 0.26 11.22
N LEU A 81 3.52 -0.34 11.16
CA LEU A 81 3.89 -1.48 12.00
C LEU A 81 3.87 -1.10 13.48
N SER A 82 4.42 0.06 13.85
CA SER A 82 4.39 0.57 15.24
C SER A 82 2.98 0.77 15.79
N ARG A 83 1.97 0.85 14.91
CA ARG A 83 0.55 0.95 15.25
C ARG A 83 -0.22 -0.35 15.00
N LEU A 84 0.49 -1.43 14.64
CA LEU A 84 -0.05 -2.73 14.26
C LEU A 84 -1.15 -2.67 13.20
N LEU A 85 -1.04 -1.71 12.27
CA LEU A 85 -2.02 -1.53 11.20
C LEU A 85 -1.72 -2.50 10.05
N ASP A 86 -2.73 -3.24 9.58
CA ASP A 86 -2.60 -4.22 8.49
C ASP A 86 -1.99 -3.65 7.20
N ALA A 87 -2.17 -2.34 6.98
CA ALA A 87 -1.61 -1.65 5.83
C ALA A 87 -0.07 -1.71 5.80
N ALA A 88 0.60 -2.01 6.92
CA ALA A 88 2.04 -2.24 6.99
C ALA A 88 2.53 -3.27 5.96
N MET A 89 1.75 -4.33 5.70
CA MET A 89 2.08 -5.35 4.69
C MET A 89 2.19 -4.76 3.27
N LEU A 90 1.28 -3.85 2.90
CA LEU A 90 1.29 -3.23 1.57
C LEU A 90 2.52 -2.36 1.37
N HIS A 91 2.91 -1.61 2.40
CA HIS A 91 4.09 -0.75 2.36
C HIS A 91 5.40 -1.54 2.44
N ALA A 92 5.41 -2.68 3.15
CA ALA A 92 6.51 -3.64 3.10
C ALA A 92 6.73 -4.19 1.68
N ARG A 93 5.64 -4.59 1.00
CA ARG A 93 5.70 -5.03 -0.40
C ARG A 93 6.15 -3.92 -1.35
N ALA A 94 5.63 -2.70 -1.17
CA ALA A 94 6.04 -1.54 -1.96
C ALA A 94 7.55 -1.25 -1.80
N ALA A 95 8.07 -1.28 -0.57
CA ALA A 95 9.49 -1.09 -0.29
C ALA A 95 10.34 -2.17 -0.99
N ARG A 96 9.94 -3.44 -0.89
CA ARG A 96 10.62 -4.56 -1.57
C ARG A 96 10.65 -4.41 -3.08
N ARG A 97 9.53 -4.03 -3.70
CA ARG A 97 9.45 -3.74 -5.14
C ARG A 97 10.31 -2.55 -5.56
N ALA A 98 10.49 -1.57 -4.67
CA ALA A 98 11.41 -0.45 -4.84
C ALA A 98 12.88 -0.80 -4.53
N GLY A 99 13.20 -2.07 -4.27
CA GLY A 99 14.56 -2.57 -4.08
C GLY A 99 15.05 -2.63 -2.65
N ALA A 100 14.16 -2.50 -1.64
CA ALA A 100 14.56 -2.70 -0.25
C ALA A 100 15.08 -4.12 -0.02
N THR A 101 16.18 -4.31 0.70
CA THR A 101 16.69 -5.66 1.06
C THR A 101 15.98 -6.22 2.29
N TRP A 102 16.11 -7.53 2.55
CA TRP A 102 15.54 -8.15 3.76
C TRP A 102 16.16 -7.58 5.04
N GLU A 103 17.44 -7.21 4.99
CA GLU A 103 18.15 -6.54 6.07
C GLU A 103 17.58 -5.15 6.36
N GLU A 104 17.26 -4.36 5.31
CA GLU A 104 16.57 -3.08 5.48
C GLU A 104 15.17 -3.27 6.09
N MET A 105 14.43 -4.30 5.68
CA MET A 105 13.14 -4.65 6.27
C MET A 105 13.27 -5.00 7.77
N GLN A 106 14.22 -5.86 8.13
CA GLN A 106 14.48 -6.22 9.52
C GLN A 106 14.95 -5.02 10.35
N ALA A 107 15.75 -4.11 9.77
CA ALA A 107 16.16 -2.89 10.46
C ALA A 107 14.96 -2.03 10.84
N VAL A 108 13.97 -1.87 9.94
CA VAL A 108 12.71 -1.15 10.26
C VAL A 108 11.92 -1.85 11.36
N VAL A 109 11.83 -3.20 11.34
CA VAL A 109 11.18 -3.97 12.41
C VAL A 109 11.87 -3.75 13.76
N SER A 110 13.21 -3.78 13.78
CA SER A 110 14.00 -3.52 14.99
C SER A 110 13.78 -2.11 15.54
N LEU A 111 13.64 -1.10 14.67
CA LEU A 111 13.30 0.28 15.09
C LEU A 111 11.88 0.37 15.64
N ALA A 112 10.89 -0.28 15.00
CA ALA A 112 9.52 -0.32 15.50
C ALA A 112 9.43 -1.04 16.86
N TYR A 113 10.22 -2.09 17.07
CA TYR A 113 10.30 -2.82 18.35
C TYR A 113 10.70 -1.90 19.52
N LEU A 114 11.59 -0.92 19.33
CA LEU A 114 12.02 -0.03 20.41
C LEU A 114 10.86 0.71 21.10
N TYR A 115 9.79 1.02 20.36
CA TYR A 115 8.65 1.79 20.87
C TYR A 115 7.33 1.01 20.88
N GLY A 116 7.26 -0.12 20.18
CA GLY A 116 6.07 -0.97 20.12
C GLY A 116 6.23 -2.36 20.75
N GLY A 117 7.43 -2.69 21.25
CA GLY A 117 7.71 -3.92 21.97
C GLY A 117 7.54 -5.21 21.16
N ILE A 118 7.44 -6.34 21.88
CA ILE A 118 7.28 -7.69 21.31
C ILE A 118 6.17 -7.80 20.24
N PRO A 119 5.00 -7.14 20.37
CA PRO A 119 3.99 -7.16 19.30
C PRO A 119 4.52 -6.70 17.94
N CYS A 120 5.31 -5.62 17.90
CA CYS A 120 5.90 -5.12 16.66
C CYS A 120 6.99 -6.06 16.12
N ALA A 121 7.80 -6.66 16.98
CA ALA A 121 8.78 -7.66 16.56
C ALA A 121 8.10 -8.88 15.92
N ASN A 122 7.08 -9.43 16.58
CA ASN A 122 6.35 -10.60 16.09
C ASN A 122 5.62 -10.30 14.79
N ARG A 123 4.86 -9.19 14.74
CA ARG A 123 4.12 -8.80 13.53
C ARG A 123 5.05 -8.44 12.38
N GLY A 124 6.18 -7.78 12.67
CA GLY A 124 7.18 -7.44 11.66
C GLY A 124 7.81 -8.68 11.03
N ALA A 125 8.24 -9.64 11.85
CA ALA A 125 8.78 -10.91 11.38
C ALA A 125 7.75 -11.72 10.58
N GLU A 126 6.50 -11.76 11.03
CA GLU A 126 5.39 -12.40 10.30
C GLU A 126 5.18 -11.77 8.92
N ILE A 127 5.15 -10.43 8.83
CA ILE A 127 5.00 -9.70 7.56
C ILE A 127 6.15 -10.05 6.61
N ILE A 128 7.39 -10.06 7.09
CA ILE A 128 8.56 -10.40 6.28
C ILE A 128 8.46 -11.84 5.75
N ALA A 129 8.09 -12.80 6.61
CA ALA A 129 7.94 -14.20 6.22
C ALA A 129 6.86 -14.41 5.15
N GLN A 130 5.66 -13.84 5.37
CA GLN A 130 4.55 -13.88 4.41
C GLN A 130 4.92 -13.24 3.07
N LEU A 131 5.66 -12.12 3.10
CA LEU A 131 6.10 -11.45 1.90
C LEU A 131 7.16 -12.24 1.12
N ALA A 132 8.12 -12.86 1.82
CA ALA A 132 9.12 -13.74 1.20
C ALA A 132 8.47 -14.95 0.51
N GLU A 133 7.45 -15.55 1.13
CA GLU A 133 6.66 -16.62 0.54
C GLU A 133 5.89 -16.14 -0.70
N SER A 134 5.18 -15.02 -0.61
CA SER A 134 4.46 -14.43 -1.75
C SER A 134 5.41 -14.12 -2.91
N GLU A 135 6.56 -13.49 -2.67
CA GLU A 135 7.55 -13.19 -3.71
C GLU A 135 8.13 -14.47 -4.33
N ARG A 136 8.25 -15.56 -3.56
CA ARG A 136 8.69 -16.86 -4.10
C ARG A 136 7.64 -17.42 -5.05
N ASN A 137 6.37 -17.39 -4.67
CA ASN A 137 5.28 -17.91 -5.48
C ASN A 137 5.13 -17.09 -6.79
N ASP A 138 5.24 -15.76 -6.70
CA ASP A 138 5.23 -14.85 -7.87
C ASP A 138 6.36 -15.14 -8.87
N ARG A 139 7.48 -15.76 -8.44
CA ARG A 139 8.58 -16.17 -9.32
C ARG A 139 8.38 -17.55 -9.93
N THR A 140 7.69 -18.45 -9.23
CA THR A 140 7.44 -19.82 -9.72
C THR A 140 6.28 -19.92 -10.70
N GLU A 141 5.38 -18.93 -10.70
CA GLU A 141 4.23 -18.85 -11.61
C GLU A 141 4.54 -18.09 -12.92
N ARG A 142 5.77 -17.61 -13.10
CA ARG A 142 6.25 -16.94 -14.33
C ARG A 142 7.06 -17.91 -15.19
#